data_AF-A0AAF3J3J7-F1
#
_entry.id   AF-A0AAF3J3J7-F1
#
_cell.length_a   1.000
_cell.length_b   1.000
_cell.length_c   1.000
_cell.angle_alpha   90.00
_cell.angle_beta   90.00
_cell.angle_gamma   90.00
#
_symmetry.space_group_name_H-M   'P 1'
#
loop_
_entity.id
_entity.type
_entity.pdbx_description
1 polymer ?
#
loop_
_entity_poly.entity_id
_entity_poly.type
_entity_poly.pdbx_seq_one_letter_code
_entity_poly.pdbx_strand_id
1 'polypeptide(L)'
;MASSAIPSVSLQLEHLRETADLGTRMTQSGTVGVSGLGDRYYARGREFELLKTVPIPLELQQQMQQTRSRFEMGLFPEIAHAWVTIDCDIFMWNYETNDDLAYFDGIQNTIVKISLARPKTGVFQAHVHWVLVVATDAKSRSSLKPCSKLTWKMRL
;
A
#
# COMPACT_ATOMS: atom_id res chain seq x y z
N MET A 1 17.81 44.12 18.35
CA MET A 1 17.33 43.98 16.95
C MET A 1 16.75 42.56 16.70
N ALA A 2 15.85 42.05 17.57
CA ALA A 2 15.27 40.70 17.43
C ALA A 2 13.72 40.69 17.32
N SER A 3 13.07 41.85 17.43
CA SER A 3 11.60 41.95 17.51
C SER A 3 10.87 41.98 16.16
N SER A 4 11.59 42.17 15.05
CA SER A 4 11.00 42.33 13.70
C SER A 4 10.73 41.01 12.98
N ALA A 5 11.35 39.91 13.42
CA ALA A 5 11.26 38.63 12.72
C ALA A 5 9.95 37.87 13.03
N ILE A 6 9.45 37.97 14.26
CA ILE A 6 8.24 37.25 14.70
C ILE A 6 6.99 37.63 13.88
N PRO A 7 6.67 38.92 13.66
CA PRO A 7 5.51 39.28 12.84
C PRO A 7 5.65 38.86 11.37
N SER A 8 6.88 38.83 10.85
CA SER A 8 7.12 38.43 9.46
C SER A 8 6.95 36.93 9.25
N VAL A 9 7.39 36.11 10.21
CA VAL A 9 7.21 34.66 10.19
C VAL A 9 5.74 34.28 10.34
N SER A 10 4.98 34.96 11.21
CA SER A 10 3.54 34.69 11.38
C SER A 10 2.75 35.01 10.11
N LEU A 11 3.03 36.15 9.46
CA LEU A 11 2.38 36.50 8.18
C LEU A 11 2.72 35.48 7.08
N GLN A 12 3.95 34.99 7.03
CA GLN A 12 4.36 33.97 6.07
C GLN A 12 3.67 32.62 6.33
N LEU A 13 3.46 32.25 7.59
CA LEU A 13 2.74 31.03 7.96
C LEU A 13 1.25 31.12 7.61
N GLU A 14 0.62 32.27 7.84
CA GLU A 14 -0.77 32.54 7.45
C GLU A 14 -0.92 32.46 5.93
N HIS A 15 -0.01 33.08 5.17
CA HIS A 15 0.01 32.98 3.71
C HIS A 15 0.18 31.54 3.20
N LEU A 16 1.06 30.75 3.83
CA LEU A 16 1.23 29.33 3.49
C LEU A 16 -0.03 28.51 3.80
N ARG A 17 -0.71 28.82 4.91
CA ARG A 17 -1.98 28.16 5.27
C ARG A 17 -3.09 28.46 4.27
N GLU A 18 -3.19 29.70 3.79
CA GLU A 18 -4.17 30.12 2.79
C GLU A 18 -3.91 29.50 1.41
N THR A 19 -2.64 29.35 1.02
CA THR A 19 -2.25 28.79 -0.28
C THR A 19 -2.24 27.26 -0.33
N ALA A 20 -2.36 26.60 0.83
CA ALA A 20 -2.31 25.14 0.97
C ALA A 20 -3.64 24.43 0.65
N ASP A 21 -4.78 25.14 0.57
CA ASP A 21 -6.06 24.49 0.23
C ASP A 21 -6.15 24.13 -1.25
N LEU A 22 -5.81 22.88 -1.55
CA LEU A 22 -5.84 22.33 -2.90
C LEU A 22 -7.27 22.28 -3.48
N GLY A 23 -8.30 22.09 -2.65
CA GLY A 23 -9.69 21.94 -3.09
C GLY A 23 -10.23 23.22 -3.70
N THR A 24 -10.06 24.35 -3.02
CA THR A 24 -10.42 25.68 -3.54
C THR A 24 -9.62 26.03 -4.80
N ARG A 25 -8.33 25.68 -4.85
CA ARG A 25 -7.46 25.97 -6.01
C ARG A 25 -7.80 25.16 -7.26
N MET A 26 -8.24 23.91 -7.10
CA MET A 26 -8.68 23.10 -8.24
C MET A 26 -10.04 23.55 -8.79
N THR A 27 -10.86 24.23 -7.99
CA THR A 27 -12.24 24.58 -8.35
C THR A 27 -12.42 26.05 -8.76
N GLN A 28 -11.51 26.96 -8.37
CA GLN A 28 -11.67 28.41 -8.54
C GLN A 28 -11.70 28.96 -9.98
N SER A 29 -11.42 28.16 -11.01
CA SER A 29 -11.43 28.66 -12.39
C SER A 29 -12.29 27.83 -13.36
N GLY A 30 -13.05 26.82 -12.91
CA GLY A 30 -13.85 25.96 -13.80
C GLY A 30 -13.04 25.14 -14.81
N THR A 31 -11.72 25.34 -14.86
CA THR A 31 -10.74 24.60 -15.64
C THR A 31 -9.66 24.12 -14.69
N VAL A 32 -9.57 22.80 -14.52
CA VAL A 32 -8.35 22.19 -14.01
C VAL A 32 -7.28 22.40 -15.06
N GLY A 33 -6.23 23.14 -14.73
CA GLY A 33 -5.02 23.19 -15.53
C GLY A 33 -4.38 21.81 -15.55
N VAL A 34 -4.77 20.97 -16.50
CA VAL A 34 -4.11 19.69 -16.74
C VAL A 34 -2.87 19.99 -17.56
N SER A 35 -1.70 19.91 -16.94
CA SER A 35 -0.45 19.75 -17.66
C SER A 35 -0.41 18.33 -18.23
N GLY A 36 -1.01 18.14 -19.42
CA GLY A 36 -0.93 16.94 -20.26
C GLY A 36 -0.79 17.39 -21.71
N LEU A 37 -0.06 16.74 -22.61
CA LEU A 37 0.00 15.32 -22.87
C LEU A 37 1.34 15.02 -23.60
N GLY A 38 2.18 14.17 -23.01
CA GLY A 38 3.30 13.52 -23.70
C GLY A 38 4.70 14.00 -23.30
N ASP A 39 5.67 13.10 -23.54
CA ASP A 39 7.09 13.22 -23.15
C ASP A 39 7.81 14.48 -23.65
N ARG A 40 7.23 15.21 -24.61
CA ARG A 40 7.79 16.47 -25.13
C ARG A 40 7.62 17.67 -24.19
N TYR A 41 6.67 17.65 -23.27
CA TYR A 41 6.35 18.81 -22.42
C TYR A 41 6.75 18.63 -20.94
N TYR A 42 7.19 17.44 -20.53
CA TYR A 42 7.83 17.19 -19.21
C TYR A 42 9.33 17.52 -19.18
N ALA A 43 9.89 17.95 -20.32
CA ALA A 43 11.32 18.17 -20.48
C ALA A 43 11.80 19.50 -19.88
N ARG A 44 11.54 19.76 -18.59
CA ARG A 44 12.34 20.71 -17.76
C ARG A 44 11.96 20.79 -16.27
N GLY A 45 11.42 19.72 -15.70
CA GLY A 45 11.38 19.54 -14.25
C GLY A 45 11.40 18.06 -13.96
N ARG A 46 12.50 17.52 -13.42
CA ARG A 46 12.47 16.17 -12.87
C ARG A 46 11.63 16.24 -11.59
N GLU A 47 10.31 16.16 -11.73
CA GLU A 47 9.40 16.10 -10.57
C GLU A 47 9.54 14.76 -9.85
N PHE A 48 9.95 13.71 -10.58
CA PHE A 48 10.27 12.41 -10.04
C PHE A 48 11.58 11.88 -10.64
N GLU A 49 12.39 11.24 -9.81
CA GLU A 49 13.60 10.54 -10.23
C GLU A 49 13.51 9.09 -9.74
N LEU A 50 13.79 8.14 -10.63
CA LEU A 50 13.87 6.73 -10.26
C LEU A 50 15.15 6.52 -9.44
N LEU A 51 14.99 6.36 -8.13
CA LEU A 51 16.13 6.18 -7.22
C LEU A 51 16.59 4.71 -7.13
N LYS A 52 15.65 3.76 -7.12
CA LYS A 52 15.94 2.35 -6.88
C LYS A 52 14.92 1.45 -7.55
N THR A 53 15.42 0.35 -8.13
CA THR A 53 14.61 -0.77 -8.61
C THR A 53 15.06 -2.02 -7.86
N VAL A 54 14.11 -2.69 -7.19
CA VAL A 54 14.39 -3.95 -6.48
C VAL A 54 13.67 -5.08 -7.23
N PRO A 55 14.40 -6.10 -7.70
CA PRO A 55 13.77 -7.24 -8.36
C PRO A 55 13.03 -8.11 -7.35
N ILE A 56 12.00 -8.81 -7.83
CA ILE A 56 11.35 -9.88 -7.06
C ILE A 56 12.37 -11.00 -6.81
N PRO A 57 12.42 -11.63 -5.63
CA PRO A 57 13.29 -12.78 -5.35
C PRO A 57 13.22 -13.86 -6.44
N LEU A 58 14.37 -14.41 -6.82
CA LEU A 58 14.50 -15.29 -7.99
C LEU A 58 13.70 -16.59 -7.81
N GLU A 59 13.62 -17.08 -6.58
CA GLU A 59 12.86 -18.26 -6.16
C GLU A 59 11.38 -18.10 -6.54
N LEU A 60 10.82 -16.92 -6.27
CA LEU A 60 9.44 -16.60 -6.61
C LEU A 60 9.25 -16.40 -8.11
N GLN A 61 10.21 -15.77 -8.78
CA GLN A 61 10.15 -15.59 -10.25
C GLN A 61 10.06 -16.94 -10.97
N GLN A 62 10.82 -17.94 -10.53
CA GLN A 62 10.79 -19.28 -11.11
C GLN A 62 9.43 -19.96 -10.88
N GLN A 63 8.90 -19.89 -9.66
CA GLN A 63 7.59 -20.48 -9.33
C GLN A 63 6.45 -19.84 -10.12
N MET A 64 6.49 -18.51 -10.31
CA MET A 64 5.55 -17.77 -11.14
C MET A 64 5.64 -18.13 -12.63
N GLN A 65 6.83 -18.47 -13.14
CA GLN A 65 7.03 -18.86 -14.55
C GLN A 65 6.65 -20.31 -14.82
N GLN A 66 6.85 -21.20 -13.86
CA GLN A 66 6.62 -22.64 -14.03
C GLN A 66 5.13 -23.02 -13.96
N THR A 67 4.30 -22.20 -13.32
CA THR A 67 2.93 -22.59 -12.96
C THR A 67 1.89 -21.75 -13.68
N ARG A 68 0.89 -22.38 -14.31
CA ARG A 68 -0.32 -21.71 -14.84
C ARG A 68 -1.29 -21.37 -13.70
N SER A 69 -0.78 -20.76 -12.64
CA SER A 69 -1.54 -20.43 -11.44
C SER A 69 -2.11 -19.03 -11.51
N ARG A 70 -3.18 -18.80 -10.76
CA ARG A 70 -3.66 -17.44 -10.55
C ARG A 70 -2.77 -16.80 -9.49
N PHE A 71 -2.12 -15.70 -9.84
CA PHE A 71 -1.33 -14.92 -8.90
C PHE A 71 -1.81 -13.49 -8.80
N GLU A 72 -1.75 -12.95 -7.59
CA GLU A 72 -1.94 -11.52 -7.30
C GLU A 72 -0.75 -11.05 -6.46
N MET A 73 -0.33 -9.82 -6.67
CA MET A 73 0.81 -9.23 -5.97
C MET A 73 0.51 -7.79 -5.58
N GLY A 74 1.22 -7.30 -4.58
CA GLY A 74 1.08 -5.94 -4.13
C GLY A 74 2.11 -5.55 -3.08
N LEU A 75 1.92 -4.36 -2.52
CA LEU A 75 2.78 -3.80 -1.50
C LEU A 75 1.96 -3.48 -0.26
N PHE A 76 2.63 -3.58 0.89
CA PHE A 76 2.22 -3.00 2.16
C PHE A 76 3.27 -1.99 2.59
N PRO A 77 3.21 -0.74 2.07
CA PRO A 77 4.19 0.29 2.38
C PRO A 77 4.28 0.60 3.89
N GLU A 78 3.21 0.38 4.64
CA GLU A 78 3.14 0.63 6.08
C GLU A 78 4.08 -0.28 6.90
N ILE A 79 4.50 -1.40 6.32
CA ILE A 79 5.45 -2.34 6.93
C ILE A 79 6.68 -2.57 6.05
N ALA A 80 6.85 -1.85 4.94
CA ALA A 80 7.93 -2.04 3.97
C ALA A 80 8.01 -3.47 3.36
N HIS A 81 6.87 -4.16 3.25
CA HIS A 81 6.82 -5.51 2.68
C HIS A 81 6.08 -5.56 1.35
N ALA A 82 6.55 -6.43 0.47
CA ALA A 82 5.87 -6.83 -0.75
C ALA A 82 5.29 -8.22 -0.55
N TRP A 83 4.21 -8.53 -1.24
CA TRP A 83 3.57 -9.83 -1.16
C TRP A 83 3.19 -10.33 -2.55
N VAL A 84 3.19 -11.65 -2.69
CA VAL A 84 2.62 -12.36 -3.84
C VAL A 84 1.82 -13.54 -3.32
N THR A 85 0.71 -13.81 -4.00
CA THR A 85 -0.11 -14.99 -3.79
C THR A 85 -0.01 -15.86 -5.00
N ILE A 86 0.13 -17.17 -4.81
CA ILE A 86 0.12 -18.16 -5.88
C ILE A 86 -0.93 -19.19 -5.50
N ASP A 87 -2.09 -19.12 -6.15
CA ASP A 87 -3.30 -19.87 -5.80
C ASP A 87 -3.73 -19.68 -4.34
N CYS A 88 -3.30 -20.55 -3.43
CA CYS A 88 -3.61 -20.52 -1.99
C CYS A 88 -2.42 -20.14 -1.11
N ASP A 89 -1.22 -20.05 -1.67
CA ASP A 89 0.00 -19.78 -0.93
C ASP A 89 0.28 -18.28 -0.90
N ILE A 90 0.81 -17.81 0.24
CA ILE A 90 1.21 -16.41 0.43
C ILE A 90 2.71 -16.36 0.65
N PHE A 91 3.37 -15.51 -0.12
CA PHE A 91 4.76 -15.14 0.08
C PHE A 91 4.83 -13.65 0.38
N MET A 92 5.66 -13.29 1.35
CA MET A 92 5.87 -11.89 1.73
C MET A 92 7.35 -11.67 2.04
N TRP A 93 7.90 -10.55 1.61
CA TRP A 93 9.32 -10.23 1.82
C TRP A 93 9.51 -8.74 1.99
N ASN A 94 10.61 -8.33 2.61
CA ASN A 94 10.97 -6.93 2.72
C ASN A 94 11.52 -6.45 1.35
N TYR A 95 10.84 -5.49 0.71
CA TYR A 95 11.26 -5.01 -0.61
C TYR A 95 12.41 -3.99 -0.53
N GLU A 96 12.73 -3.45 0.64
CA GLU A 96 13.85 -2.51 0.80
C GLU A 96 15.19 -3.24 0.85
N THR A 97 15.25 -4.33 1.62
CA THR A 97 16.43 -5.17 1.85
C THR A 97 16.47 -6.41 0.94
N ASN A 98 15.34 -6.79 0.34
CA ASN A 98 15.17 -8.06 -0.40
C ASN A 98 15.43 -9.30 0.47
N ASP A 99 15.07 -9.24 1.75
CA ASP A 99 15.21 -10.33 2.71
C ASP A 99 13.87 -10.66 3.40
N ASP A 100 13.93 -11.46 4.47
CA ASP A 100 12.77 -11.83 5.29
C ASP A 100 11.63 -12.46 4.48
N LEU A 101 11.96 -13.40 3.58
CA LEU A 101 10.98 -14.14 2.82
C LEU A 101 10.17 -15.06 3.74
N ALA A 102 8.98 -14.62 4.10
CA ALA A 102 7.98 -15.38 4.84
C ALA A 102 7.05 -16.13 3.88
N TYR A 103 6.66 -17.33 4.28
CA TYR A 103 5.76 -18.22 3.54
C TYR A 103 4.60 -18.68 4.43
N PHE A 104 3.40 -18.75 3.85
CA PHE A 104 2.20 -19.25 4.53
C PHE A 104 1.31 -20.06 3.58
N ASP A 105 0.98 -21.28 3.99
CA ASP A 105 0.22 -22.30 3.24
C ASP A 105 -1.04 -22.79 3.98
N GLY A 106 -1.46 -22.07 5.02
CA GLY A 106 -2.60 -22.47 5.86
C GLY A 106 -3.98 -22.34 5.19
N ILE A 107 -4.04 -21.95 3.92
CA ILE A 107 -5.28 -21.69 3.18
C ILE A 107 -5.50 -22.80 2.15
N GLN A 108 -6.73 -23.32 2.09
CA GLN A 108 -7.08 -24.40 1.15
C GLN A 108 -7.70 -23.90 -0.15
N ASN A 109 -8.26 -22.68 -0.14
CA ASN A 109 -9.00 -22.10 -1.25
C ASN A 109 -8.14 -21.06 -1.96
N THR A 110 -8.38 -20.87 -3.27
CA THR A 110 -7.69 -19.82 -4.02
C THR A 110 -7.96 -18.45 -3.42
N ILE A 111 -6.89 -17.70 -3.17
CA ILE A 111 -6.92 -16.36 -2.64
C ILE A 111 -7.35 -15.40 -3.75
N VAL A 112 -8.35 -14.58 -3.44
CA VAL A 112 -8.89 -13.57 -4.35
C VAL A 112 -8.26 -12.21 -4.09
N LYS A 113 -8.15 -11.82 -2.82
CA LYS A 113 -7.55 -10.55 -2.38
C LYS A 113 -6.93 -10.66 -1.00
N ILE A 114 -5.93 -9.82 -0.75
CA ILE A 114 -5.30 -9.63 0.56
C ILE A 114 -5.29 -8.14 0.87
N SER A 115 -5.45 -7.79 2.14
CA SER A 115 -5.35 -6.43 2.65
C SER A 115 -4.73 -6.40 4.04
N LEU A 116 -4.03 -5.31 4.37
CA LEU A 116 -3.48 -5.06 5.70
C LEU A 116 -4.41 -4.12 6.47
N ALA A 117 -4.77 -4.48 7.69
CA ALA A 117 -5.67 -3.70 8.53
C ALA A 117 -5.09 -3.50 9.94
N ARG A 118 -5.47 -2.38 10.58
CA ARG A 118 -5.14 -2.15 11.99
C ARG A 118 -6.02 -3.02 12.90
N PRO A 119 -5.44 -3.72 13.89
CA PRO A 119 -6.19 -4.51 14.85
C PRO A 119 -7.10 -3.64 15.71
N LYS A 120 -8.26 -4.18 16.09
CA LYS A 120 -9.17 -3.52 17.03
C LYS A 120 -8.57 -3.55 18.45
N THR A 121 -8.62 -2.40 19.12
CA THR A 121 -8.18 -2.26 20.52
C THR A 121 -8.93 -3.23 21.43
N GLY A 122 -8.20 -3.89 22.32
CA GLY A 122 -8.74 -4.84 23.31
C GLY A 122 -9.11 -6.23 22.75
N VAL A 123 -8.92 -6.51 21.46
CA VAL A 123 -9.16 -7.84 20.88
C VAL A 123 -7.88 -8.65 20.74
N PHE A 124 -6.80 -8.01 20.28
CA PHE A 124 -5.50 -8.64 20.09
C PHE A 124 -4.53 -8.29 21.21
N GLN A 125 -3.48 -9.08 21.36
CA GLN A 125 -2.38 -8.77 22.26
C GLN A 125 -1.64 -7.51 21.79
N ALA A 126 -1.11 -6.73 22.74
CA ALA A 126 -0.52 -5.42 22.46
C ALA A 126 0.65 -5.42 21.46
N HIS A 127 1.33 -6.57 21.27
CA HIS A 127 2.41 -6.72 20.30
C HIS A 127 1.94 -6.90 18.85
N VAL A 128 0.63 -7.00 18.60
CA VAL A 128 0.09 -7.12 17.24
C VAL A 128 -0.17 -5.74 16.72
N HIS A 129 0.62 -5.31 15.74
CA HIS A 129 0.46 -4.00 15.12
C HIS A 129 -0.44 -4.04 13.88
N TRP A 130 -0.49 -5.19 13.19
CA TRP A 130 -1.19 -5.35 11.93
C TRP A 130 -1.87 -6.72 11.83
N VAL A 131 -2.95 -6.76 11.06
CA VAL A 131 -3.74 -7.97 10.77
C VAL A 131 -3.80 -8.12 9.26
N LEU A 132 -3.43 -9.30 8.80
CA LEU A 132 -3.61 -9.68 7.40
C LEU A 132 -5.03 -10.21 7.19
N VAL A 133 -5.77 -9.56 6.31
CA VAL A 133 -7.12 -9.96 5.89
C VAL A 133 -7.01 -10.64 4.54
N VAL A 134 -7.46 -11.89 4.47
CA VAL A 134 -7.41 -12.72 3.26
C VAL A 134 -8.82 -13.09 2.84
N ALA A 135 -9.18 -12.77 1.60
CA ALA A 135 -10.44 -13.16 0.97
C ALA A 135 -10.18 -14.31 0.01
N THR A 136 -10.89 -15.42 0.20
CA THR A 136 -10.77 -16.62 -0.63
C THR A 136 -12.04 -16.87 -1.43
N ASP A 137 -11.90 -17.54 -2.58
CA ASP A 137 -13.04 -18.04 -3.34
C ASP A 137 -13.57 -19.31 -2.64
N ALA A 138 -14.41 -19.09 -1.63
CA ALA A 138 -15.17 -20.15 -1.02
C ALA A 138 -16.27 -20.54 -2.01
N LYS A 139 -15.98 -21.54 -2.87
CA LYS A 139 -16.97 -22.18 -3.75
C LYS A 139 -18.23 -22.43 -2.92
N SER A 140 -19.30 -21.71 -3.25
CA SER A 140 -20.51 -21.62 -2.45
C SER A 140 -21.23 -22.98 -2.38
N ARG A 141 -20.84 -23.82 -1.43
CA ARG A 141 -21.73 -24.89 -0.98
C ARG A 141 -22.81 -24.20 -0.15
N SER A 142 -23.98 -24.05 -0.76
CA SER A 142 -25.20 -23.42 -0.27
C SER A 142 -25.49 -23.65 1.22
N SER A 143 -25.00 -22.75 2.08
CA SER A 143 -25.63 -22.36 3.35
C SER A 143 -24.89 -21.12 3.86
N LEU A 144 -25.33 -19.95 3.40
CA LEU A 144 -24.92 -18.67 3.96
C LEU A 144 -25.38 -18.61 5.42
N LYS A 145 -24.46 -18.85 6.35
CA LYS A 145 -24.54 -18.23 7.67
C LYS A 145 -23.75 -16.92 7.60
N PRO A 146 -24.32 -15.77 8.01
CA PRO A 146 -23.58 -14.52 8.10
C PRO A 146 -22.57 -14.66 9.24
N CYS A 147 -21.34 -15.03 8.91
CA CYS A 147 -20.30 -15.28 9.92
C CYS A 147 -19.49 -14.01 10.13
N SER A 148 -19.86 -13.27 11.17
CA SER A 148 -18.98 -12.35 11.87
C SER A 148 -17.69 -13.07 12.28
N LYS A 149 -16.53 -12.43 12.06
CA LYS A 149 -15.18 -12.78 12.54
C LYS A 149 -14.41 -13.81 11.70
N LEU A 150 -13.68 -13.32 10.71
CA LEU A 150 -12.36 -13.87 10.37
C LEU A 150 -11.37 -12.71 10.48
N THR A 151 -10.54 -12.74 11.53
CA THR A 151 -9.53 -11.70 11.81
C THR A 151 -8.29 -12.45 12.27
N TRP A 152 -7.31 -12.61 11.38
CA TRP A 152 -6.11 -13.41 11.65
C TRP A 152 -4.99 -12.55 12.24
N LYS A 153 -4.26 -13.14 13.19
CA LYS A 153 -3.11 -12.54 13.86
C LYS A 153 -1.84 -12.96 13.10
N MET A 154 -1.27 -12.06 12.31
CA MET A 154 0.08 -12.27 11.78
C MET A 154 1.06 -11.64 12.78
N ARG A 155 2.02 -12.43 13.24
CA ARG A 155 3.09 -11.97 14.12
C ARG A 155 4.29 -11.76 13.20
N LEU A 156 4.43 -10.52 12.72
CA LEU A 156 5.73 -9.98 12.31
C LEU A 156 6.47 -9.59 13.60
#